data_AF-A0A815DIH3-F1
#
_entry.id   AF-A0A815DIH3-F1
#
_cell.length_a   1.000
_cell.length_b   1.000
_cell.length_c   1.000
_cell.angle_alpha   90.00
_cell.angle_beta   90.00
_cell.angle_gamma   90.00
#
_symmetry.space_group_name_H-M   'P 1'
#
loop_
_entity.id
_entity.type
_entity.pdbx_description
1 polymer ?
#
loop_
_entity_poly.entity_id
_entity_poly.type
_entity_poly.pdbx_seq_one_letter_code
_entity_poly.pdbx_strand_id
1 'polypeptide(L)'
;MAEKVLDLFDEMKIEPDQFTLTVLFNACAVLNNNRAMKIGKELLAKMPENYRNHNITSTSAIDMLMKFGDVESAERIFQSIKAKDIITYGAMVKGYVGNEMFEKALDLFEQIDIELDDVTYTIGFNACAKLCNDRAMKIGKELLAKMPENYRNNNITSTSAIDMLMKFGDVESAE
;
A
#
# COMPACT_ATOMS: atom_id res chain seq x y z
N MET A 1 21.47 0.51 -7.69
CA MET A 1 20.70 0.73 -8.93
C MET A 1 19.83 1.98 -8.82
N ALA A 2 19.02 2.13 -7.77
CA ALA A 2 18.15 3.30 -7.57
C ALA A 2 18.89 4.66 -7.47
N GLU A 3 20.01 4.78 -6.75
CA GLU A 3 20.79 6.03 -6.73
C GLU A 3 21.21 6.47 -8.14
N LYS A 4 21.71 5.53 -8.96
CA LYS A 4 22.11 5.81 -10.34
C LYS A 4 20.95 6.34 -11.21
N VAL A 5 19.71 5.93 -10.92
CA VAL A 5 18.53 6.44 -11.63
C VAL A 5 18.29 7.91 -11.30
N LEU A 6 18.43 8.29 -10.03
CA LEU A 6 18.30 9.68 -9.61
C LEU A 6 19.46 10.54 -10.15
N ASP A 7 20.69 10.04 -10.09
CA ASP A 7 21.86 10.74 -10.62
C ASP A 7 21.75 10.95 -12.14
N LEU A 8 21.32 9.93 -12.90
CA LEU A 8 21.11 10.05 -14.34
C LEU A 8 20.01 11.08 -14.67
N PHE A 9 18.93 11.10 -13.89
CA PHE A 9 17.86 12.08 -14.08
C PHE A 9 18.35 13.51 -13.83
N ASP A 10 19.13 13.74 -12.77
CA ASP A 10 19.76 15.02 -12.46
C ASP A 10 20.69 15.49 -13.62
N GLU A 11 21.38 14.56 -14.28
CA GLU A 11 22.25 14.83 -15.43
C GLU A 11 21.48 15.18 -16.71
N MET A 12 20.37 14.48 -16.98
CA MET A 12 19.62 14.63 -18.24
C MET A 12 18.91 15.98 -18.34
N LYS A 13 18.56 16.63 -17.22
CA LYS A 13 17.88 17.95 -17.17
C LYS A 13 16.62 18.04 -18.06
N ILE A 14 15.93 16.92 -18.24
CA ILE A 14 14.68 16.84 -18.98
C ILE A 14 13.49 16.89 -18.02
N GLU A 15 12.37 17.44 -18.49
CA GLU A 15 11.12 17.33 -17.75
C GLU A 15 10.64 15.87 -17.76
N PRO A 16 10.37 15.26 -16.59
CA PRO A 16 9.97 13.87 -16.51
C PRO A 16 8.57 13.71 -17.07
N ASP A 17 8.40 12.78 -18.00
CA ASP A 17 7.08 12.33 -18.40
C ASP A 17 6.45 11.43 -17.32
N GLN A 18 5.23 10.99 -17.58
CA GLN A 18 4.45 10.18 -16.64
C GLN A 18 5.16 8.86 -16.24
N PHE A 19 5.81 8.19 -17.20
CA PHE A 19 6.54 6.95 -16.94
C PHE A 19 7.79 7.21 -16.12
N THR A 20 8.52 8.28 -16.48
CA THR A 20 9.71 8.74 -15.76
C THR A 20 9.37 9.03 -14.30
N LEU A 21 8.27 9.75 -14.04
CA LEU A 21 7.80 10.02 -12.67
C LEU A 21 7.55 8.73 -11.88
N THR A 22 6.91 7.74 -12.49
CA THR A 22 6.64 6.45 -11.83
C THR A 22 7.94 5.74 -11.43
N VAL A 23 8.93 5.72 -12.33
CA VAL A 23 10.25 5.12 -12.07
C VAL A 23 10.99 5.88 -10.97
N LEU A 24 10.95 7.22 -11.01
CA LEU A 24 11.59 8.06 -10.01
C LEU A 24 10.96 7.92 -8.62
N PHE A 25 9.63 7.87 -8.52
CA PHE A 25 8.96 7.63 -7.24
C PHE A 25 9.31 6.26 -6.67
N ASN A 26 9.34 5.22 -7.51
CA ASN A 26 9.78 3.89 -7.08
C ASN A 26 11.25 3.89 -6.62
N ALA A 27 12.14 4.60 -7.33
CA ALA A 27 13.54 4.75 -6.92
C ALA A 27 13.64 5.46 -5.56
N CYS A 28 12.90 6.55 -5.36
CA CYS A 28 12.84 7.26 -4.09
C CYS A 28 12.32 6.36 -2.97
N ALA A 29 11.25 5.61 -3.22
CA ALA A 29 10.65 4.66 -2.29
C ALA A 29 11.62 3.53 -1.89
N VAL A 30 12.49 3.09 -2.81
CA VAL A 30 13.51 2.06 -2.53
C VAL A 30 14.67 2.64 -1.71
N LEU A 31 15.09 3.87 -2.00
CA LEU A 31 16.22 4.50 -1.30
C LEU A 31 15.89 4.90 0.13
N ASN A 32 14.64 5.31 0.37
CA ASN A 32 14.09 5.65 1.67
C ASN A 32 15.04 6.49 2.56
N ASN A 33 15.65 7.52 1.97
CA ASN A 33 16.57 8.44 2.65
C ASN A 33 16.15 9.90 2.44
N ASN A 34 16.76 10.82 3.19
CA ASN A 34 16.39 12.25 3.16
C ASN A 34 16.56 12.90 1.76
N ARG A 35 17.56 12.47 0.98
CA ARG A 35 17.78 12.96 -0.40
C ARG A 35 16.60 12.56 -1.28
N ALA A 36 16.24 11.27 -1.25
CA ALA A 36 15.12 10.72 -2.01
C ALA A 36 13.78 11.36 -1.63
N MET A 37 13.56 11.66 -0.34
CA MET A 37 12.37 12.37 0.11
C MET A 37 12.27 13.78 -0.49
N LYS A 38 13.39 14.52 -0.49
CA LYS A 38 13.44 15.86 -1.07
C LYS A 38 13.13 15.83 -2.57
N ILE A 39 13.79 14.95 -3.31
CA ILE A 39 13.56 14.78 -4.76
C ILE A 39 12.11 14.37 -5.03
N GLY A 40 11.59 13.39 -4.28
CA GLY A 40 10.21 12.93 -4.42
C GLY A 40 9.17 14.05 -4.23
N LYS A 41 9.38 14.94 -3.24
CA LYS A 41 8.52 16.10 -3.02
C LYS A 41 8.61 17.13 -4.15
N GLU A 42 9.81 17.38 -4.67
CA GLU A 42 9.99 18.28 -5.81
C GLU A 42 9.30 17.74 -7.08
N LEU A 43 9.42 16.44 -7.35
CA LEU A 43 8.73 15.78 -8.45
C LEU A 43 7.21 15.85 -8.28
N LEU A 44 6.70 15.62 -7.07
CA LEU A 44 5.28 15.74 -6.75
C LEU A 44 4.75 17.16 -6.93
N ALA A 45 5.52 18.19 -6.60
CA ALA A 45 5.13 19.58 -6.78
C ALA A 45 5.05 19.97 -8.26
N LYS A 46 5.90 19.38 -9.11
CA LYS A 46 5.92 19.60 -10.56
C LYS A 46 4.98 18.68 -11.34
N MET A 47 4.48 17.62 -10.71
CA MET A 47 3.62 16.63 -11.36
C MET A 47 2.33 17.27 -11.91
N PRO A 48 2.08 17.18 -13.22
CA PRO A 48 0.85 17.65 -13.85
C PRO A 48 -0.42 17.00 -13.26
N GLU A 49 -1.50 17.77 -13.17
CA GLU A 49 -2.76 17.34 -12.55
C GLU A 49 -3.41 16.15 -13.27
N ASN A 50 -3.27 16.07 -14.59
CA ASN A 50 -3.74 14.93 -15.38
C ASN A 50 -3.01 13.62 -15.02
N TYR A 51 -1.76 13.68 -14.55
CA TYR A 51 -1.04 12.49 -14.11
C TYR A 51 -1.48 12.04 -12.71
N ARG A 52 -1.99 12.95 -11.86
CA ARG A 52 -2.50 12.59 -10.52
C ARG A 52 -3.74 11.70 -10.59
N ASN A 53 -4.48 11.80 -11.68
CA ASN A 53 -5.64 10.95 -11.96
C ASN A 53 -5.26 9.55 -12.49
N HIS A 54 -3.98 9.29 -12.75
CA HIS A 54 -3.52 8.01 -13.29
C HIS A 54 -3.04 7.07 -12.18
N ASN A 55 -3.73 5.96 -12.00
CA ASN A 55 -3.52 5.02 -10.88
C ASN A 55 -2.06 4.62 -10.70
N ILE A 56 -1.35 4.23 -11.77
CA ILE A 56 0.02 3.71 -11.65
C ILE A 56 0.98 4.74 -11.04
N THR A 57 1.04 5.95 -11.60
CA THR A 57 1.97 7.00 -11.14
C THR A 57 1.58 7.49 -9.75
N SER A 58 0.29 7.73 -9.50
CA SER A 58 -0.19 8.15 -8.19
C SER A 58 0.02 7.07 -7.12
N THR A 59 -0.12 5.79 -7.47
CA THR A 59 0.16 4.67 -6.55
C THR A 59 1.65 4.58 -6.20
N SER A 60 2.55 4.79 -7.18
CA SER A 60 4.00 4.85 -6.89
C SER A 60 4.35 6.03 -5.98
N ALA A 61 3.69 7.18 -6.16
CA ALA A 61 3.85 8.32 -5.27
C ALA A 61 3.30 8.06 -3.85
N ILE A 62 2.16 7.36 -3.74
CA ILE A 62 1.60 6.91 -2.47
C ILE A 62 2.58 5.98 -1.74
N ASP A 63 3.09 4.92 -2.39
CA ASP A 63 4.05 3.99 -1.77
C ASP A 63 5.31 4.72 -1.29
N MET A 64 5.82 5.67 -2.10
CA MET A 64 6.93 6.53 -1.71
C MET A 64 6.62 7.35 -0.45
N LEU A 65 5.50 8.09 -0.42
CA LEU A 65 5.13 8.94 0.70
C LEU A 65 4.88 8.14 1.97
N MET A 66 4.20 6.99 1.87
CA MET A 66 3.94 6.11 3.01
C MET A 66 5.25 5.57 3.61
N LYS A 67 6.25 5.22 2.79
CA LYS A 67 7.57 4.79 3.30
C LYS A 67 8.36 5.91 3.99
N PHE A 68 8.14 7.15 3.58
CA PHE A 68 8.69 8.33 4.26
C PHE A 68 7.87 8.79 5.47
N GLY A 69 6.75 8.11 5.77
CA GLY A 69 5.85 8.48 6.87
C GLY A 69 5.01 9.73 6.61
N ASP A 70 4.99 10.26 5.37
CA ASP A 70 4.16 11.41 4.98
C ASP A 70 2.74 10.94 4.61
N VAL A 71 2.05 10.38 5.61
CA VAL A 71 0.73 9.75 5.44
C VAL A 71 -0.32 10.75 4.94
N GLU A 72 -0.30 11.99 5.45
CA GLU A 72 -1.26 13.02 5.06
C GLU A 72 -1.17 13.35 3.56
N SER A 73 0.05 13.43 3.01
CA SER A 73 0.22 13.67 1.58
C SER A 73 -0.20 12.47 0.73
N ALA A 74 0.03 11.25 1.23
CA ALA A 74 -0.43 10.03 0.58
C ALA A 74 -1.97 9.97 0.52
N GLU A 75 -2.64 10.29 1.63
CA GLU A 75 -4.11 10.36 1.72
C GLU A 75 -4.70 11.37 0.74
N ARG A 76 -4.08 12.55 0.61
CA ARG A 76 -4.54 13.57 -0.36
C ARG A 76 -4.43 13.08 -1.80
N ILE A 77 -3.33 12.42 -2.17
CA ILE A 77 -3.18 11.85 -3.51
C ILE A 77 -4.21 10.73 -3.71
N PHE A 78 -4.36 9.84 -2.74
CA PHE A 78 -5.34 8.76 -2.79
C PHE A 78 -6.76 9.28 -3.01
N GLN A 79 -7.17 10.32 -2.28
CA GLN A 79 -8.47 10.96 -2.45
C GLN A 79 -8.65 11.59 -3.84
N SER A 80 -7.58 12.11 -4.44
CA SER A 80 -7.64 12.70 -5.80
C SER A 80 -7.84 11.68 -6.93
N ILE A 81 -7.53 10.39 -6.69
CA ILE A 81 -7.73 9.32 -7.68
C ILE A 81 -9.22 9.03 -7.84
N LYS A 82 -9.77 9.28 -9.04
CA LYS A 82 -11.20 9.10 -9.34
C LYS A 82 -11.65 7.64 -9.34
N ALA A 83 -10.86 6.75 -9.93
CA ALA A 83 -11.19 5.33 -10.09
C ALA A 83 -10.07 4.48 -9.48
N LYS A 84 -10.18 4.19 -8.18
CA LYS A 84 -9.18 3.40 -7.44
C LYS A 84 -9.32 1.92 -7.80
N ASP A 85 -8.21 1.28 -8.09
CA ASP A 85 -8.12 -0.17 -8.28
C ASP A 85 -7.50 -0.85 -7.05
N ILE A 86 -7.44 -2.18 -7.07
CA ILE A 86 -6.91 -2.97 -5.95
C ILE A 86 -5.44 -2.65 -5.67
N ILE A 87 -4.66 -2.26 -6.69
CA ILE A 87 -3.25 -1.88 -6.52
C ILE A 87 -3.17 -0.58 -5.70
N THR A 88 -4.04 0.38 -6.00
CA THR A 88 -4.12 1.66 -5.29
C THR A 88 -4.55 1.47 -3.83
N TYR A 89 -5.59 0.65 -3.59
CA TYR A 89 -6.03 0.30 -2.24
C TYR A 89 -4.95 -0.47 -1.47
N GLY A 90 -4.34 -1.48 -2.09
CA GLY A 90 -3.28 -2.28 -1.51
C GLY A 90 -2.08 -1.45 -1.08
N ALA A 91 -1.69 -0.45 -1.89
CA ALA A 91 -0.63 0.49 -1.52
C ALA A 91 -0.96 1.32 -0.27
N MET A 92 -2.20 1.82 -0.16
CA MET A 92 -2.65 2.56 1.02
C MET A 92 -2.73 1.69 2.28
N VAL A 93 -3.36 0.52 2.18
CA VAL A 93 -3.46 -0.42 3.30
C VAL A 93 -2.07 -0.82 3.78
N LYS A 94 -1.19 -1.22 2.86
CA LYS A 94 0.22 -1.54 3.17
C LYS A 94 0.91 -0.38 3.87
N GLY A 95 0.71 0.83 3.36
CA GLY A 95 1.27 2.03 3.94
C GLY A 95 0.77 2.30 5.36
N TYR A 96 -0.53 2.13 5.62
CA TYR A 96 -1.09 2.30 6.96
C TYR A 96 -0.53 1.28 7.94
N VAL A 97 -0.48 0.01 7.55
CA VAL A 97 0.12 -1.06 8.36
C VAL A 97 1.60 -0.80 8.63
N GLY A 98 2.36 -0.35 7.63
CA GLY A 98 3.78 -0.01 7.76
C GLY A 98 4.04 1.23 8.65
N ASN A 99 3.06 2.11 8.80
CA ASN A 99 3.08 3.26 9.71
C ASN A 99 2.32 3.00 11.02
N GLU A 100 2.02 1.73 11.33
CA GLU A 100 1.31 1.31 12.55
C GLU A 100 -0.09 1.94 12.73
N MET A 101 -0.71 2.42 11.65
CA MET A 101 -2.04 3.02 11.62
C MET A 101 -3.11 1.95 11.34
N PHE A 102 -3.12 0.89 12.13
CA PHE A 102 -3.92 -0.31 11.84
C PHE A 102 -5.44 -0.03 11.78
N GLU A 103 -5.97 0.87 12.61
CA GLU A 103 -7.39 1.24 12.56
C GLU A 103 -7.76 1.89 11.21
N LYS A 104 -6.91 2.77 10.67
CA LYS A 104 -7.12 3.33 9.32
C LYS A 104 -7.04 2.27 8.23
N ALA A 105 -6.19 1.25 8.40
CA ALA A 105 -6.13 0.13 7.48
C ALA A 105 -7.45 -0.65 7.49
N LEU A 106 -8.02 -0.92 8.68
CA LEU A 106 -9.33 -1.57 8.82
C LEU A 106 -10.47 -0.73 8.25
N ASP A 107 -10.49 0.57 8.54
CA ASP A 107 -11.47 1.51 7.97
C ASP A 107 -11.44 1.46 6.44
N LEU A 108 -10.24 1.34 5.86
CA LEU A 108 -10.08 1.25 4.41
C LEU A 108 -10.53 -0.12 3.87
N PHE A 109 -10.25 -1.22 4.57
CA PHE A 109 -10.73 -2.56 4.17
C PHE A 109 -12.26 -2.63 4.09
N GLU A 110 -12.96 -2.00 5.03
CA GLU A 110 -14.43 -1.95 5.03
C GLU A 110 -15.00 -1.16 3.84
N GLN A 111 -14.21 -0.30 3.21
CA GLN A 111 -14.60 0.49 2.03
C GLN A 111 -14.27 -0.23 0.70
N ILE A 112 -13.54 -1.34 0.73
CA ILE A 112 -13.16 -2.04 -0.50
C ILE A 112 -14.30 -2.98 -0.93
N ASP A 113 -15.00 -2.56 -1.98
CA ASP A 113 -16.08 -3.34 -2.62
C ASP A 113 -15.63 -4.13 -3.85
N ILE A 114 -14.33 -4.12 -4.15
CA ILE A 114 -13.72 -4.88 -5.26
C ILE A 114 -13.00 -6.12 -4.76
N GLU A 115 -12.77 -7.08 -5.66
CA GLU A 115 -12.03 -8.30 -5.32
C GLU A 115 -10.59 -7.97 -4.90
N LEU A 116 -10.20 -8.48 -3.73
CA LEU A 116 -8.86 -8.32 -3.20
C LEU A 116 -7.89 -9.27 -3.87
N ASP A 117 -6.66 -8.82 -4.08
CA ASP A 117 -5.58 -9.73 -4.44
C ASP A 117 -5.01 -10.42 -3.18
N ASP A 118 -4.24 -11.48 -3.45
CA ASP A 118 -3.62 -12.32 -2.44
C ASP A 118 -2.72 -11.54 -1.46
N VAL A 119 -2.02 -10.52 -1.97
CA VAL A 119 -1.15 -9.64 -1.16
C VAL A 119 -1.97 -8.78 -0.21
N THR A 120 -3.10 -8.24 -0.68
CA THR A 120 -3.99 -7.41 0.12
C THR A 120 -4.67 -8.22 1.22
N TYR A 121 -5.05 -9.49 0.95
CA TYR A 121 -5.50 -10.42 1.99
C TYR A 121 -4.43 -10.65 3.07
N THR A 122 -3.19 -10.96 2.67
CA THR A 122 -2.06 -11.13 3.60
C THR A 122 -1.88 -9.92 4.51
N ILE A 123 -1.92 -8.71 3.96
CA ILE A 123 -1.77 -7.47 4.73
C ILE A 123 -2.95 -7.30 5.71
N GLY A 124 -4.16 -7.62 5.28
CA GLY A 124 -5.36 -7.56 6.12
C GLY A 124 -5.30 -8.48 7.33
N PHE A 125 -4.91 -9.73 7.13
CA PHE A 125 -4.74 -10.67 8.24
C PHE A 125 -3.66 -10.22 9.22
N ASN A 126 -2.53 -9.73 8.72
CA ASN A 126 -1.48 -9.16 9.56
C ASN A 126 -1.95 -7.94 10.36
N ALA A 127 -2.72 -7.04 9.75
CA ALA A 127 -3.31 -5.90 10.46
C ALA A 127 -4.27 -6.35 11.57
N CYS A 128 -5.13 -7.32 11.27
CA CYS A 128 -6.09 -7.86 12.24
C CYS A 128 -5.36 -8.54 13.41
N ALA A 129 -4.33 -9.35 13.11
CA ALA A 129 -3.48 -10.02 14.08
C ALA A 129 -2.70 -9.02 14.98
N LYS A 130 -2.39 -7.82 14.47
CA LYS A 130 -1.70 -6.79 15.25
C LYS A 130 -2.62 -6.03 16.20
N LEU A 131 -3.84 -5.72 15.76
CA LEU A 131 -4.82 -5.02 16.61
C LEU A 131 -5.41 -5.91 17.71
N CYS A 132 -5.67 -7.18 17.39
CA CYS A 132 -6.19 -8.16 18.34
C CYS A 132 -7.40 -7.65 19.16
N ASN A 133 -8.36 -7.01 18.49
CA ASN A 133 -9.61 -6.53 19.08
C ASN A 133 -10.83 -7.13 18.35
N ASP A 134 -12.03 -7.01 18.94
CA ASP A 134 -13.25 -7.63 18.40
C ASP A 134 -13.57 -7.16 16.97
N ARG A 135 -13.27 -5.90 16.65
CA ARG A 135 -13.46 -5.33 15.31
C ARG A 135 -12.54 -5.99 14.29
N ALA A 136 -11.26 -6.10 14.62
CA ALA A 136 -10.26 -6.79 13.82
C ALA A 136 -10.62 -8.26 13.59
N MET A 137 -11.16 -8.95 14.61
CA MET A 137 -11.64 -10.32 14.48
C MET A 137 -12.79 -10.42 13.47
N LYS A 138 -13.77 -9.51 13.55
CA LYS A 138 -14.91 -9.47 12.63
C LYS A 138 -14.45 -9.27 11.18
N ILE A 139 -13.62 -8.27 10.93
CA ILE A 139 -13.08 -8.00 9.59
C ILE A 139 -12.25 -9.18 9.10
N GLY A 140 -11.38 -9.74 9.95
CA GLY A 140 -10.59 -10.92 9.61
C GLY A 140 -11.42 -12.11 9.17
N LYS A 141 -12.56 -12.38 9.83
CA LYS A 141 -13.51 -13.44 9.43
C LYS A 141 -14.21 -13.12 8.11
N GLU A 142 -14.60 -11.86 7.89
CA GLU A 142 -15.19 -11.44 6.61
C GLU A 142 -14.20 -11.60 5.45
N LEU A 143 -12.92 -11.27 5.66
CA LEU A 143 -11.85 -11.50 4.69
C LEU A 143 -11.68 -12.99 4.39
N LEU A 144 -11.65 -13.86 5.40
CA LEU A 144 -11.57 -15.31 5.21
C LEU A 144 -12.75 -15.88 4.42
N ALA A 145 -13.95 -15.39 4.68
CA ALA A 145 -15.17 -15.81 3.99
C ALA A 145 -15.18 -15.42 2.51
N LYS A 146 -14.63 -14.24 2.17
CA LYS A 146 -14.52 -13.74 0.79
C LYS A 146 -13.32 -14.32 0.02
N MET A 147 -12.36 -14.92 0.71
CA MET A 147 -11.09 -15.35 0.12
C MET A 147 -11.26 -16.53 -0.86
N PRO A 148 -10.86 -16.36 -2.13
CA PRO A 148 -10.84 -17.43 -3.14
C PRO A 148 -9.99 -18.65 -2.72
N GLU A 149 -10.40 -19.86 -3.12
CA GLU A 149 -9.70 -21.11 -2.76
C GLU A 149 -8.23 -21.15 -3.23
N ASN A 150 -7.92 -20.56 -4.38
CA ASN A 150 -6.55 -20.51 -4.90
C ASN A 150 -5.59 -19.71 -4.00
N TYR A 151 -6.09 -18.75 -3.21
CA TYR A 151 -5.28 -17.99 -2.25
C TYR A 151 -5.09 -18.75 -0.92
N ARG A 152 -5.99 -19.67 -0.58
CA ARG A 152 -5.82 -20.59 0.58
C ARG A 152 -4.60 -21.50 0.40
N ASN A 153 -4.27 -21.83 -0.85
CA ASN A 153 -3.09 -22.63 -1.19
C ASN A 153 -1.79 -21.81 -1.21
N ASN A 154 -1.85 -20.48 -1.10
CA ASN A 154 -0.65 -19.67 -0.94
C ASN A 154 -0.20 -19.72 0.53
N ASN A 155 0.97 -20.33 0.75
CA ASN A 155 1.59 -20.46 2.07
C ASN A 155 1.69 -19.15 2.86
N ILE A 156 1.91 -18.00 2.21
CA ILE A 156 2.08 -16.72 2.92
C ILE A 156 0.73 -16.23 3.46
N THR A 157 -0.30 -16.24 2.63
CA THR A 157 -1.64 -15.77 2.98
C THR A 157 -2.28 -16.69 4.00
N SER A 158 -2.16 -18.01 3.83
CA SER A 158 -2.66 -19.00 4.78
C SER A 158 -1.94 -18.91 6.14
N THR A 159 -0.61 -18.74 6.15
CA THR A 159 0.14 -18.53 7.40
C THR A 159 -0.30 -17.25 8.11
N SER A 160 -0.54 -16.17 7.37
CA SER A 160 -1.00 -14.90 7.95
C SER A 160 -2.42 -15.01 8.54
N ALA A 161 -3.31 -15.74 7.86
CA ALA A 161 -4.64 -16.08 8.38
C ALA A 161 -4.57 -16.92 9.67
N ILE A 162 -3.68 -17.93 9.71
CA ILE A 162 -3.49 -18.77 10.89
C ILE A 162 -2.92 -17.96 12.06
N ASP A 163 -1.91 -17.09 11.85
CA ASP A 163 -1.39 -16.20 12.90
C ASP A 163 -2.48 -15.30 13.48
N MET A 164 -3.34 -14.75 12.61
CA MET A 164 -4.49 -13.97 13.02
C MET A 164 -5.42 -14.78 13.94
N LEU A 165 -5.85 -15.97 13.50
CA LEU A 165 -6.78 -16.81 14.28
C LEU A 165 -6.19 -17.26 15.62
N MET A 166 -4.90 -17.64 15.63
CA MET A 166 -4.19 -18.01 16.86
C MET A 166 -4.19 -16.88 17.89
N LYS A 167 -4.03 -15.62 17.46
CA LYS A 167 -4.05 -14.47 18.38
C LYS A 167 -5.43 -14.17 18.94
N PHE A 168 -6.49 -14.50 18.22
CA PHE A 168 -7.86 -14.42 18.72
C PHE A 168 -8.27 -15.63 19.57
N GLY A 169 -7.40 -16.64 19.71
CA GLY A 169 -7.73 -17.89 20.43
C GLY A 169 -8.73 -18.78 19.69
N ASP A 170 -9.02 -18.51 18.41
CA ASP A 170 -9.96 -19.25 17.58
C ASP A 170 -9.22 -20.34 16.79
N VAL A 171 -8.67 -21.30 17.53
CA VAL A 171 -7.80 -22.35 16.97
C VAL A 171 -8.61 -23.39 16.16
N GLU A 172 -9.89 -23.57 16.46
CA GLU A 172 -10.78 -24.50 15.73
C GLU A 172 -11.00 -24.07 14.28
N SER A 173 -10.93 -22.77 13.99
CA SER A 173 -11.05 -22.23 12.62
C SER A 173 -9.72 -22.23 11.84
N ALA A 174 -8.61 -22.62 12.48
CA ALA A 174 -7.26 -22.54 11.93
C ALA A 174 -6.73 -23.87 11.36
N GLU A 175 -7.47 -24.97 11.55
CA GLU A 175 -7.23 -26.32 10.99
C GLU A 175 -8.00 -26.54 9.68
#